data_AF-Q827T7-F1
#
_entry.id   AF-Q827T7-F1
#
_cell.length_a   1.000
_cell.length_b   1.000
_cell.length_c   1.000
_cell.angle_alpha   90.00
_cell.angle_beta   90.00
_cell.angle_gamma   90.00
#
_symmetry.space_group_name_H-M   'P 1'
#
loop_
_entity.id
_entity.type
_entity.pdbx_description
1 polymer ?
#
loop_
_entity_poly.entity_id
_entity_poly.type
_entity_poly.pdbx_seq_one_letter_code
_entity_poly.pdbx_strand_id
1 'polypeptide(L)'
;MAAPKKGRSASAQSRPGRSLALILIAIAALTGGMFASGNTTPRLGIDLAGGTSITLEAKSGQESAINKTNMNTAVDIMNRRVNGLGVSEAEVQTQGDRNIIVNIPKGTNSEQARKQVGTTAKLYFRPVLATEVSGAAAASPTPSASNSSSKKATDKATEKATSSGTPSATATSQGRAVTDALKDDPTPSASNSASASAKASSSPSPSASSGAEAEAAKLQAAYTALDCRKEGQRAKAGEGAKPTDTTLACGTNSGGQWQKYVLGPAEVAGTDVKKASAVYDTQSGAGWKVTMDFTSGGSKKFASITGKLAKNQEPQNQFAIVLDGSVVSDPRVSEALTGGNAEISGSFDQTEAKDLANVLSYGALPLSFREQSVTTVTAALGGEQLHAGLIAGAIGLALVVIYLVLYYRGLSLIAIASLLVSAALTYAIMTLLGPTIHFALNLPAVCGAIVAIGITADSFIVFFERIRDEIREGRTLRPAVERAWPRARRTILVSDFVSFLAAAVLFIVTVGKVQGFAFTLGLTTVLDVVVVFLFTKPLMTILARKQFFANGHSWSGLDPKRLGAQPPLRRTRRPSAPADPKEA
;
A
#
# COMPACT_ATOMS: atom_id res chain seq x y z
N MET A 1 -37.53 35.16 -47.96
CA MET A 1 -38.39 35.00 -46.76
C MET A 1 -37.91 33.79 -45.98
N ALA A 2 -37.18 34.02 -44.88
CA ALA A 2 -36.76 32.94 -43.98
C ALA A 2 -37.69 32.94 -42.77
N ALA A 3 -38.37 31.82 -42.54
CA ALA A 3 -39.34 31.66 -41.47
C ALA A 3 -38.70 31.88 -40.08
N PRO A 4 -39.37 32.57 -39.13
CA PRO A 4 -38.86 32.74 -37.79
C PRO A 4 -38.85 31.38 -37.08
N LYS A 5 -37.67 30.92 -36.65
CA LYS A 5 -37.54 29.71 -35.83
C LYS A 5 -38.39 29.88 -34.56
N LYS A 6 -39.35 28.96 -34.42
CA LYS A 6 -40.19 28.67 -33.25
C LYS A 6 -39.44 28.94 -31.94
N GLY A 7 -40.11 29.67 -31.05
CA GLY A 7 -39.59 30.16 -29.79
C GLY A 7 -38.83 29.10 -28.98
N ARG A 8 -37.69 29.54 -28.42
CA ARG A 8 -37.08 28.91 -27.25
C ARG A 8 -38.18 28.71 -26.21
N SER A 9 -38.41 27.47 -25.81
CA SER A 9 -39.36 27.11 -24.76
C SER A 9 -39.15 28.04 -23.56
N ALA A 10 -40.25 28.57 -23.04
CA ALA A 10 -40.30 29.30 -21.78
C ALA A 10 -39.39 28.63 -20.75
N SER A 11 -38.55 29.45 -20.12
CA SER A 11 -37.70 29.13 -18.97
C SER A 11 -38.27 27.96 -18.17
N ALA A 12 -37.51 26.86 -18.07
CA ALA A 12 -37.76 25.85 -17.06
C ALA A 12 -37.78 26.56 -15.71
N GLN A 13 -38.98 26.85 -15.22
CA GLN A 13 -39.20 27.65 -14.04
C GLN A 13 -38.74 26.79 -12.88
N SER A 14 -37.47 26.96 -12.51
CA SER A 14 -36.80 26.12 -11.52
C SER A 14 -37.64 26.15 -10.26
N ARG A 15 -38.27 25.04 -9.88
CA ARG A 15 -39.09 24.96 -8.67
C ARG A 15 -38.13 24.93 -7.48
N PRO A 16 -37.90 26.06 -6.77
CA PRO A 16 -36.81 26.15 -5.79
C PRO A 16 -37.00 25.15 -4.63
N GLY A 17 -38.26 24.83 -4.29
CA GLY A 17 -38.56 23.84 -3.26
C GLY A 17 -38.10 22.41 -3.60
N ARG A 18 -38.04 22.02 -4.89
CA ARG A 18 -37.56 20.68 -5.26
C ARG A 18 -36.05 20.54 -5.02
N SER A 19 -35.26 21.54 -5.39
CA SER A 19 -33.81 21.53 -5.17
C SER A 19 -33.46 21.52 -3.67
N LEU A 20 -34.18 22.30 -2.85
CA LEU A 20 -34.01 22.27 -1.40
C LEU A 20 -34.44 20.93 -0.78
N ALA A 21 -35.52 20.33 -1.26
CA ALA A 21 -35.92 19.00 -0.82
C ALA A 21 -34.84 17.95 -1.17
N LEU A 22 -34.26 18.01 -2.38
CA LEU A 22 -33.19 17.11 -2.79
C LEU A 22 -31.94 17.22 -1.89
N ILE A 23 -31.48 18.43 -1.58
CA ILE A 23 -30.31 18.57 -0.70
C ILE A 23 -30.60 18.15 0.74
N LEU A 24 -31.81 18.42 1.25
CA LEU A 24 -32.22 17.92 2.57
C LEU A 24 -32.29 16.39 2.62
N ILE A 25 -32.81 15.76 1.56
CA ILE A 25 -32.81 14.29 1.43
C ILE A 25 -31.37 13.77 1.38
N ALA A 26 -30.48 14.42 0.62
CA ALA A 26 -29.07 14.02 0.57
C ALA A 26 -28.38 14.13 1.93
N ILE A 27 -28.61 15.23 2.67
CA ILE A 27 -28.08 15.41 4.04
C ILE A 27 -28.64 14.32 4.96
N ALA A 28 -29.95 14.07 4.93
CA ALA A 28 -30.59 13.04 5.76
C ALA A 28 -30.08 11.62 5.41
N ALA A 29 -29.88 11.33 4.13
CA ALA A 29 -29.35 10.05 3.67
C ALA A 29 -27.88 9.84 4.09
N LEU A 30 -27.04 10.87 3.95
CA LEU A 30 -25.63 10.80 4.34
C LEU A 30 -25.48 10.72 5.87
N THR A 31 -26.21 11.55 6.61
CA THR A 31 -26.20 11.50 8.09
C THR A 31 -26.82 10.19 8.61
N GLY A 32 -27.92 9.72 8.03
CA GLY A 32 -28.50 8.42 8.34
C GLY A 32 -27.54 7.26 8.04
N GLY A 33 -26.85 7.30 6.90
CA GLY A 33 -25.80 6.33 6.56
C GLY A 33 -24.64 6.35 7.56
N MET A 34 -24.23 7.54 8.01
CA MET A 34 -23.18 7.72 9.02
C MET A 34 -23.57 7.01 10.32
N PHE A 35 -24.75 7.28 10.86
CA PHE A 35 -25.25 6.61 12.07
C PHE A 35 -25.46 5.10 11.86
N ALA A 36 -25.98 4.67 10.70
CA ALA A 36 -26.18 3.26 10.39
C ALA A 36 -24.85 2.48 10.28
N SER A 37 -23.77 3.15 9.88
CA SER A 37 -22.44 2.54 9.81
C SER A 37 -21.76 2.34 11.18
N GLY A 38 -22.32 2.93 12.26
CA GLY A 38 -21.71 2.95 13.59
C GLY A 38 -20.54 3.93 13.74
N ASN A 39 -20.04 4.51 12.64
CA ASN A 39 -18.95 5.48 12.65
C ASN A 39 -19.52 6.90 12.65
N THR A 40 -19.41 7.59 13.78
CA THR A 40 -19.89 8.98 13.93
C THR A 40 -18.78 10.01 13.78
N THR A 41 -17.52 9.59 13.77
CA THR A 41 -16.35 10.46 13.64
C THR A 41 -15.50 10.03 12.44
N PRO A 42 -14.93 10.99 11.66
CA PRO A 42 -13.99 10.66 10.61
C PRO A 42 -12.83 9.84 11.13
N ARG A 43 -12.42 8.82 10.36
CA ARG A 43 -11.21 8.03 10.67
C ARG A 43 -10.01 8.97 10.66
N LEU A 44 -9.25 9.00 11.75
CA LEU A 44 -8.07 9.85 11.86
C LEU A 44 -6.84 9.12 11.30
N GLY A 45 -6.03 9.85 10.54
CA GLY A 45 -4.73 9.37 10.08
C GLY A 45 -3.73 9.28 11.22
N ILE A 46 -2.64 8.56 10.97
CA ILE A 46 -1.58 8.29 11.94
C ILE A 46 -0.93 9.56 12.51
N ASP A 47 -0.93 10.64 11.74
CA ASP A 47 -0.41 11.95 12.16
C ASP A 47 -1.24 12.59 13.26
N LEU A 48 -2.52 12.26 13.34
CA LEU A 48 -3.44 12.80 14.33
C LEU A 48 -3.69 11.79 15.46
N ALA A 49 -3.83 10.51 15.11
CA ALA A 49 -4.10 9.45 16.08
C ALA A 49 -2.84 8.95 16.81
N GLY A 50 -1.66 9.08 16.20
CA GLY A 50 -0.39 8.49 16.60
C GLY A 50 -0.19 7.07 16.06
N GLY A 51 1.07 6.68 15.82
CA GLY A 51 1.44 5.35 15.34
C GLY A 51 2.77 5.32 14.57
N THR A 52 3.05 4.19 13.90
CA THR A 52 4.23 3.99 13.06
C THR A 52 3.85 3.83 11.57
N SER A 53 4.45 4.64 10.71
CA SER A 53 4.35 4.57 9.24
C SER A 53 5.63 3.95 8.68
N ILE A 54 5.51 2.90 7.88
CA ILE A 54 6.62 2.18 7.26
C ILE A 54 6.48 2.28 5.75
N THR A 55 7.51 2.75 5.06
CA THR A 55 7.57 2.74 3.59
C THR A 55 8.45 1.58 3.14
N LEU A 56 7.85 0.66 2.38
CA LEU A 56 8.49 -0.52 1.79
C LEU A 56 8.65 -0.33 0.29
N GLU A 57 9.86 -0.48 -0.23
CA GLU A 57 10.14 -0.45 -1.67
C GLU A 57 10.24 -1.86 -2.23
N ALA A 58 9.50 -2.12 -3.31
CA ALA A 58 9.54 -3.37 -4.04
C ALA A 58 10.88 -3.55 -4.75
N LYS A 59 11.51 -4.69 -4.50
CA LYS A 59 12.67 -5.22 -5.20
C LYS A 59 12.30 -6.47 -5.98
N SER A 60 12.76 -6.52 -7.22
CA SER A 60 12.66 -7.70 -8.07
C SER A 60 13.91 -7.81 -8.93
N GLY A 61 14.35 -9.04 -9.22
CA GLY A 61 15.39 -9.32 -10.21
C GLY A 61 14.93 -9.08 -11.66
N GLN A 62 13.63 -8.92 -11.88
CA GLN A 62 13.03 -8.54 -13.16
C GLN A 62 12.12 -7.33 -12.95
N GLU A 63 12.43 -6.20 -13.59
CA GLU A 63 11.64 -4.96 -13.46
C GLU A 63 10.18 -5.13 -13.91
N SER A 64 9.92 -6.00 -14.89
CA SER A 64 8.56 -6.32 -15.37
C SER A 64 7.67 -7.00 -14.33
N ALA A 65 8.25 -7.58 -13.28
CA ALA A 65 7.49 -8.15 -12.17
C ALA A 65 6.89 -7.07 -11.26
N ILE A 66 7.41 -5.84 -11.29
CA ILE A 66 6.85 -4.72 -10.54
C ILE A 66 5.72 -4.11 -11.37
N ASN A 67 4.52 -4.67 -11.21
CA ASN A 67 3.31 -4.22 -11.86
C ASN A 67 2.17 -4.06 -10.85
N LYS A 68 1.11 -3.34 -11.25
CA LYS A 68 -0.04 -3.04 -10.36
C LYS A 68 -0.68 -4.29 -9.76
N THR A 69 -0.77 -5.39 -10.51
CA THR A 69 -1.36 -6.64 -10.03
C THR A 69 -0.56 -7.24 -8.88
N ASN A 70 0.76 -7.33 -9.03
CA ASN A 70 1.66 -7.86 -8.00
C ASN A 70 1.73 -6.93 -6.78
N MET A 71 1.74 -5.61 -7.01
CA MET A 71 1.71 -4.62 -5.93
C MET A 71 0.39 -4.68 -5.13
N ASN A 72 -0.76 -4.76 -5.80
CA ASN A 72 -2.06 -4.91 -5.14
C ASN A 72 -2.15 -6.23 -4.38
N THR A 73 -1.64 -7.32 -4.95
CA THR A 73 -1.58 -8.62 -4.27
C THR A 73 -0.70 -8.54 -3.02
N ALA A 74 0.44 -7.85 -3.09
CA ALA A 74 1.30 -7.60 -1.94
C ALA A 74 0.59 -6.76 -0.87
N VAL A 75 -0.12 -5.70 -1.26
CA VAL A 75 -0.97 -4.90 -0.35
C VAL A 75 -2.02 -5.78 0.34
N ASP A 76 -2.71 -6.65 -0.38
CA ASP A 76 -3.73 -7.54 0.19
C ASP A 76 -3.15 -8.56 1.18
N ILE A 77 -1.95 -9.08 0.91
CA ILE A 77 -1.25 -9.99 1.82
C ILE A 77 -0.79 -9.22 3.06
N MET A 78 -0.18 -8.05 2.90
CA MET A 78 0.26 -7.20 4.00
C MET A 78 -0.93 -6.77 4.87
N ASN A 79 -2.04 -6.32 4.28
CA ASN A 79 -3.27 -6.00 5.01
C ASN A 79 -3.75 -7.19 5.84
N ARG A 80 -3.81 -8.39 5.26
CA ARG A 80 -4.22 -9.60 5.97
C ARG A 80 -3.27 -9.97 7.12
N ARG A 81 -1.96 -9.84 6.93
CA ARG A 81 -0.95 -10.08 7.98
C ARG A 81 -1.09 -9.09 9.14
N VAL A 82 -1.24 -7.81 8.83
CA VAL A 82 -1.40 -6.77 9.85
C VAL A 82 -2.71 -6.96 10.63
N ASN A 83 -3.80 -7.27 9.93
CA ASN A 83 -5.07 -7.58 10.59
C ASN A 83 -4.98 -8.86 11.44
N GLY A 84 -4.23 -9.87 11.00
CA GLY A 84 -3.96 -11.12 11.74
C GLY A 84 -3.16 -10.92 13.04
N LEU A 85 -2.44 -9.81 13.15
CA LEU A 85 -1.78 -9.39 14.39
C LEU A 85 -2.73 -8.69 15.38
N GLY A 86 -4.02 -8.60 15.05
CA GLY A 86 -5.01 -7.89 15.85
C GLY A 86 -5.01 -6.37 15.61
N VAL A 87 -4.36 -5.90 14.54
CA VAL A 87 -4.32 -4.47 14.22
C VAL A 87 -5.50 -4.13 13.29
N SER A 88 -6.67 -3.88 13.87
CA SER A 88 -7.90 -3.67 13.08
C SER A 88 -7.94 -2.36 12.29
N GLU A 89 -7.04 -1.41 12.57
CA GLU A 89 -7.04 -0.08 11.96
C GLU A 89 -5.78 0.25 11.17
N ALA A 90 -5.00 -0.76 10.77
CA ALA A 90 -3.90 -0.52 9.87
C ALA A 90 -4.37 -0.09 8.48
N GLU A 91 -3.50 0.63 7.77
CA GLU A 91 -3.73 1.05 6.40
C GLU A 91 -2.50 0.67 5.58
N VAL A 92 -2.70 -0.23 4.62
CA VAL A 92 -1.67 -0.58 3.63
C VAL A 92 -2.11 -0.05 2.28
N GLN A 93 -1.29 0.81 1.68
CA GLN A 93 -1.56 1.40 0.37
C GLN A 93 -0.30 1.43 -0.48
N THR A 94 -0.47 1.29 -1.79
CA THR A 94 0.61 1.52 -2.75
C THR A 94 0.97 3.00 -2.81
N GLN A 95 2.25 3.28 -2.91
CA GLN A 95 2.83 4.60 -3.00
C GLN A 95 3.63 4.70 -4.32
N GLY A 96 3.06 5.39 -5.31
CA GLY A 96 3.61 5.39 -6.67
C GLY A 96 3.59 3.98 -7.29
N ASP A 97 4.59 3.64 -8.10
CA ASP A 97 4.65 2.35 -8.81
C ASP A 97 5.40 1.25 -8.04
N ARG A 98 6.28 1.62 -7.10
CA ARG A 98 7.22 0.69 -6.46
C ARG A 98 7.14 0.64 -4.94
N ASN A 99 6.48 1.59 -4.28
CA ASN A 99 6.47 1.64 -2.83
C ASN A 99 5.11 1.18 -2.27
N ILE A 100 5.12 0.71 -1.02
CA ILE A 100 3.94 0.42 -0.22
C ILE A 100 4.13 1.12 1.12
N ILE A 101 3.15 1.93 1.53
CA ILE A 101 3.11 2.52 2.87
C ILE A 101 2.22 1.64 3.74
N VAL A 102 2.72 1.31 4.92
CA VAL A 102 1.98 0.60 5.97
C VAL A 102 1.90 1.51 7.20
N ASN A 103 0.71 2.01 7.48
CA ASN A 103 0.40 2.82 8.64
C ASN A 103 -0.18 1.92 9.73
N ILE A 104 0.47 1.89 10.90
CA ILE A 104 0.11 1.06 12.04
C ILE A 104 -0.26 1.98 13.20
N PRO A 105 -1.52 1.97 13.68
CA PRO A 105 -1.96 2.80 14.78
C PRO A 105 -1.26 2.44 16.10
N LYS A 106 -1.20 3.41 17.01
CA LYS A 106 -0.64 3.23 18.36
C LYS A 106 -1.31 2.10 19.14
N GLY A 107 -0.60 1.59 20.16
CA GLY A 107 -1.11 0.54 21.05
C GLY A 107 -0.91 -0.88 20.52
N THR A 108 -0.38 -1.02 19.31
CA THR A 108 0.05 -2.31 18.76
C THR A 108 1.56 -2.47 18.85
N ASN A 109 2.06 -3.71 18.89
CA ASN A 109 3.48 -4.02 18.89
C ASN A 109 4.10 -3.69 17.50
N SER A 110 4.42 -2.41 17.28
CA SER A 110 4.84 -1.87 15.97
C SER A 110 6.10 -2.55 15.44
N GLU A 111 7.01 -2.98 16.32
CA GLU A 111 8.20 -3.73 15.93
C GLU A 111 7.87 -5.13 15.40
N GLN A 112 6.94 -5.83 16.05
CA GLN A 112 6.48 -7.15 15.63
C GLN A 112 5.73 -7.07 14.30
N ALA A 113 4.85 -6.06 14.18
CA ALA A 113 4.15 -5.80 12.93
C ALA A 113 5.12 -5.41 11.80
N ARG A 114 6.14 -4.57 12.07
CA ARG A 114 7.19 -4.25 11.09
C ARG A 114 7.88 -5.51 10.57
N LYS A 115 8.33 -6.39 11.47
CA LYS A 115 8.99 -7.65 11.10
C LYS A 115 8.08 -8.51 10.21
N GLN A 116 6.80 -8.62 10.50
CA GLN A 116 5.90 -9.48 9.71
C GLN A 116 5.50 -8.92 8.36
N VAL A 117 5.35 -7.60 8.26
CA VAL A 117 4.91 -6.94 7.02
C VAL A 117 6.02 -6.92 5.98
N GLY A 118 7.29 -6.75 6.40
CA GLY A 118 8.45 -6.71 5.50
C GLY A 118 8.94 -8.08 5.01
N THR A 119 8.60 -9.18 5.70
CA THR A 119 9.08 -10.53 5.34
C THR A 119 8.42 -11.08 4.08
N THR A 120 9.20 -11.64 3.15
CA THR A 120 8.64 -12.30 1.95
C THR A 120 7.92 -13.60 2.28
N ALA A 121 8.45 -14.38 3.22
CA ALA A 121 7.89 -15.65 3.66
C ALA A 121 7.75 -16.70 2.55
N LYS A 122 8.78 -16.86 1.72
CA LYS A 122 8.83 -17.93 0.72
C LYS A 122 8.94 -19.28 1.41
N LEU A 123 7.82 -19.96 1.55
CA LEU A 123 7.73 -21.31 2.10
C LEU A 123 7.91 -22.36 0.99
N TYR A 124 8.85 -23.28 1.21
CA TYR A 124 9.03 -24.46 0.36
C TYR A 124 9.25 -25.70 1.21
N PHE A 125 8.69 -26.82 0.78
CA PHE A 125 9.02 -28.13 1.31
C PHE A 125 9.96 -28.81 0.33
N ARG A 126 11.15 -29.17 0.81
CA ARG A 126 12.24 -29.72 0.00
C ARG A 126 12.77 -31.00 0.63
N PRO A 127 12.96 -32.09 -0.14
CA PRO A 127 13.58 -33.30 0.39
C PRO A 127 15.04 -33.03 0.77
N VAL A 128 15.49 -33.56 1.90
CA VAL A 128 16.89 -33.44 2.32
C VAL A 128 17.70 -34.48 1.57
N LEU A 129 18.75 -34.05 0.85
CA LEU A 129 19.65 -34.95 0.13
C LEU A 129 20.88 -35.30 0.99
N ALA A 130 21.39 -34.31 1.73
CA ALA A 130 22.47 -34.46 2.69
C ALA A 130 22.33 -33.42 3.81
N THR A 131 22.80 -33.75 5.01
CA THR A 131 22.89 -32.82 6.14
C THR A 131 24.10 -33.16 7.01
N GLU A 132 24.76 -32.14 7.57
CA GLU A 132 25.81 -32.32 8.57
C GLU A 132 25.85 -31.15 9.55
N VAL A 133 26.31 -31.42 10.77
CA VAL A 133 26.52 -30.38 11.79
C VAL A 133 27.66 -29.47 11.36
N SER A 134 27.37 -28.18 11.28
CA SER A 134 28.31 -27.19 10.80
C SER A 134 29.46 -27.02 11.78
N GLY A 135 30.68 -27.29 11.31
CA GLY A 135 31.88 -27.26 12.13
C GLY A 135 32.30 -28.59 12.74
N ALA A 136 31.58 -29.69 12.47
CA ALA A 136 32.11 -31.02 12.73
C ALA A 136 33.31 -31.27 11.78
N ALA A 137 34.48 -31.61 12.32
CA ALA A 137 35.62 -31.97 11.50
C ALA A 137 35.30 -33.24 10.70
N ALA A 138 35.53 -33.21 9.38
CA ALA A 138 35.34 -34.37 8.52
C ALA A 138 36.24 -35.52 9.02
N ALA A 139 35.63 -36.61 9.49
CA ALA A 139 36.37 -37.82 9.80
C ALA A 139 36.83 -38.47 8.48
N SER A 140 38.14 -38.48 8.21
CA SER A 140 38.72 -39.24 7.11
C SER A 140 38.48 -40.74 7.32
N PRO A 141 38.09 -41.52 6.29
CA PRO A 141 37.96 -42.96 6.42
C PRO A 141 39.36 -43.58 6.44
N THR A 142 39.68 -44.32 7.51
CA THR A 142 40.86 -45.18 7.55
C THR A 142 40.44 -46.59 7.09
N PRO A 143 41.13 -47.25 6.15
CA PRO A 143 40.76 -48.59 5.72
C PRO A 143 41.04 -49.60 6.84
N SER A 144 40.05 -50.45 7.11
CA SER A 144 40.17 -51.58 8.03
C SER A 144 40.96 -52.71 7.39
N ALA A 145 41.97 -53.23 8.11
CA ALA A 145 42.53 -54.54 7.86
C ALA A 145 42.65 -55.30 9.19
N SER A 146 41.89 -56.40 9.29
CA SER A 146 41.98 -57.41 10.35
C SER A 146 43.32 -58.14 10.33
N ASN A 147 43.95 -58.31 11.49
CA ASN A 147 44.09 -59.64 12.12
C ASN A 147 44.89 -59.61 13.44
N SER A 148 44.26 -60.17 14.48
CA SER A 148 44.82 -61.12 15.45
C SER A 148 46.23 -60.88 16.02
N SER A 149 46.33 -60.55 17.31
CA SER A 149 46.75 -61.52 18.35
C SER A 149 46.81 -60.91 19.76
N SER A 150 46.53 -61.78 20.73
CA SER A 150 46.36 -61.58 22.16
C SER A 150 47.54 -60.93 22.91
N LYS A 151 47.25 -60.07 23.90
CA LYS A 151 47.41 -60.33 25.35
C LYS A 151 47.28 -59.06 26.20
N LYS A 152 46.32 -59.12 27.13
CA LYS A 152 46.30 -58.66 28.53
C LYS A 152 47.53 -57.89 29.05
N ALA A 153 47.30 -56.69 29.60
CA ALA A 153 47.62 -56.27 30.99
C ALA A 153 48.07 -54.79 31.13
N THR A 154 47.26 -54.02 31.90
CA THR A 154 47.61 -53.02 32.93
C THR A 154 48.60 -51.87 32.70
N ASP A 155 48.07 -50.66 32.95
CA ASP A 155 48.55 -49.56 33.81
C ASP A 155 49.90 -48.83 33.58
N LYS A 156 49.73 -47.54 33.21
CA LYS A 156 50.12 -46.32 33.95
C LYS A 156 51.60 -46.03 34.28
N ALA A 157 52.16 -45.02 33.60
CA ALA A 157 53.11 -43.99 34.08
C ALA A 157 53.22 -42.91 32.97
N THR A 158 52.99 -41.60 33.18
CA THR A 158 53.89 -40.60 33.82
C THR A 158 55.29 -40.66 33.18
N GLU A 159 55.86 -39.66 32.51
CA GLU A 159 56.11 -38.30 32.99
C GLU A 159 56.64 -37.38 31.86
N LYS A 160 56.60 -36.08 32.14
CA LYS A 160 56.96 -34.88 31.38
C LYS A 160 58.42 -34.46 31.63
N ALA A 161 59.14 -34.02 30.60
CA ALA A 161 60.23 -33.02 30.63
C ALA A 161 60.57 -32.66 29.16
N THR A 162 60.34 -31.46 28.59
CA THR A 162 60.73 -30.06 28.84
C THR A 162 62.23 -29.75 28.74
N SER A 163 62.60 -29.05 27.65
CA SER A 163 63.63 -27.99 27.56
C SER A 163 63.57 -27.37 26.15
N SER A 164 62.96 -26.20 25.92
CA SER A 164 63.47 -24.82 26.07
C SER A 164 64.47 -24.38 25.00
N GLY A 165 64.13 -23.33 24.24
CA GLY A 165 65.05 -22.56 23.38
C GLY A 165 64.36 -21.66 22.35
N THR A 166 64.36 -20.35 22.58
CA THR A 166 63.92 -19.20 21.73
C THR A 166 65.10 -18.20 21.81
N PRO A 167 65.46 -17.33 20.83
CA PRO A 167 64.56 -16.31 20.26
C PRO A 167 64.80 -15.75 18.82
N SER A 168 63.84 -14.88 18.46
CA SER A 168 63.63 -13.88 17.38
C SER A 168 64.78 -13.25 16.57
N ALA A 169 64.44 -12.90 15.31
CA ALA A 169 64.49 -11.56 14.63
C ALA A 169 64.62 -11.74 13.08
N THR A 170 63.69 -11.34 12.21
CA THR A 170 63.38 -10.01 11.57
C THR A 170 64.30 -9.56 10.40
N ALA A 171 63.65 -9.37 9.22
CA ALA A 171 63.86 -8.41 8.11
C ALA A 171 64.90 -8.56 6.95
N THR A 172 64.33 -8.68 5.73
CA THR A 172 64.48 -7.87 4.47
C THR A 172 65.83 -7.75 3.71
N SER A 173 65.88 -8.14 2.41
CA SER A 173 66.00 -7.26 1.20
C SER A 173 66.56 -7.95 -0.08
N GLN A 174 65.92 -7.61 -1.21
CA GLN A 174 66.23 -7.55 -2.66
C GLN A 174 67.44 -8.27 -3.34
N GLY A 175 67.19 -8.74 -4.58
CA GLY A 175 68.19 -8.95 -5.65
C GLY A 175 67.63 -9.60 -6.94
N ARG A 176 67.94 -9.06 -8.11
CA ARG A 176 67.37 -9.27 -9.47
C ARG A 176 68.32 -10.08 -10.38
N ALA A 177 67.83 -10.75 -11.46
CA ALA A 177 68.17 -10.50 -12.88
C ALA A 177 67.78 -11.60 -13.93
N VAL A 178 67.36 -11.09 -15.12
CA VAL A 178 67.48 -11.55 -16.54
C VAL A 178 66.87 -12.87 -17.06
N THR A 179 66.38 -13.07 -18.31
CA THR A 179 65.72 -12.32 -19.45
C THR A 179 65.45 -13.33 -20.60
N ASP A 180 64.48 -13.02 -21.50
CA ASP A 180 64.38 -13.39 -22.94
C ASP A 180 64.08 -14.85 -23.39
N ALA A 181 63.34 -15.19 -24.45
CA ALA A 181 62.70 -14.45 -25.55
C ALA A 181 61.61 -15.27 -26.31
N LEU A 182 60.73 -14.51 -26.97
CA LEU A 182 59.78 -14.77 -28.10
C LEU A 182 60.46 -15.46 -29.33
N LYS A 183 59.84 -16.08 -30.37
CA LYS A 183 58.59 -15.84 -31.13
C LYS A 183 58.45 -16.84 -32.33
N ASP A 184 57.27 -16.80 -33.00
CA ASP A 184 57.02 -16.99 -34.46
C ASP A 184 56.99 -18.45 -35.04
N ASP A 185 56.10 -18.90 -35.96
CA ASP A 185 54.94 -18.36 -36.71
C ASP A 185 54.27 -19.52 -37.56
N PRO A 186 53.52 -19.38 -38.69
CA PRO A 186 52.15 -19.91 -38.83
C PRO A 186 51.84 -20.84 -40.05
N THR A 187 50.54 -21.18 -40.22
CA THR A 187 49.71 -21.74 -41.34
C THR A 187 50.30 -22.04 -42.74
N PRO A 188 49.68 -22.94 -43.54
CA PRO A 188 48.69 -22.44 -44.52
C PRO A 188 47.47 -23.36 -44.82
N SER A 189 46.46 -22.71 -45.38
CA SER A 189 45.17 -23.21 -45.84
C SER A 189 45.21 -23.60 -47.33
N ALA A 190 44.37 -24.55 -47.77
CA ALA A 190 44.02 -24.71 -49.18
C ALA A 190 42.56 -25.19 -49.33
N SER A 191 41.84 -24.48 -50.20
CA SER A 191 40.44 -24.63 -50.61
C SER A 191 40.32 -25.56 -51.83
N ASN A 192 39.21 -26.30 -51.98
CA ASN A 192 38.33 -26.21 -53.16
C ASN A 192 37.09 -27.14 -53.17
N SER A 193 35.96 -26.51 -53.55
CA SER A 193 34.85 -26.94 -54.42
C SER A 193 33.67 -27.81 -53.95
N ALA A 194 32.54 -27.11 -53.76
CA ALA A 194 31.13 -27.35 -54.17
C ALA A 194 30.57 -28.75 -54.54
N SER A 195 29.46 -29.17 -53.92
CA SER A 195 28.07 -29.05 -54.45
C SER A 195 27.08 -30.09 -53.86
N ALA A 196 25.81 -29.67 -53.73
CA ALA A 196 24.55 -30.43 -53.73
C ALA A 196 23.96 -31.06 -52.44
N SER A 197 22.80 -30.48 -52.05
CA SER A 197 21.57 -31.01 -51.44
C SER A 197 21.52 -32.43 -50.84
N ALA A 198 21.05 -32.52 -49.59
CA ALA A 198 19.82 -33.23 -49.24
C ALA A 198 19.41 -32.99 -47.78
N LYS A 199 18.10 -32.90 -47.57
CA LYS A 199 17.39 -32.71 -46.30
C LYS A 199 16.99 -34.08 -45.74
N ALA A 200 17.02 -34.19 -44.41
CA ALA A 200 16.24 -35.06 -43.52
C ALA A 200 16.97 -36.22 -42.80
N SER A 201 16.74 -36.21 -41.48
CA SER A 201 16.48 -37.33 -40.57
C SER A 201 17.56 -37.75 -39.56
N SER A 202 17.25 -37.39 -38.30
CA SER A 202 17.34 -38.17 -37.05
C SER A 202 18.46 -39.19 -36.81
N SER A 203 19.33 -38.93 -35.82
CA SER A 203 19.50 -39.68 -34.53
C SER A 203 20.75 -39.15 -33.77
N PRO A 204 20.97 -39.50 -32.49
CA PRO A 204 21.14 -38.59 -31.36
C PRO A 204 22.58 -38.11 -31.13
N SER A 205 22.76 -36.88 -30.64
CA SER A 205 24.05 -36.43 -30.10
C SER A 205 24.04 -36.53 -28.56
N PRO A 206 25.00 -37.22 -27.93
CA PRO A 206 25.13 -37.32 -26.48
C PRO A 206 25.83 -36.05 -25.97
N SER A 207 25.06 -35.09 -25.48
CA SER A 207 25.63 -33.93 -24.75
C SER A 207 24.59 -33.39 -23.79
N ALA A 208 24.35 -34.15 -22.72
CA ALA A 208 23.59 -33.67 -21.56
C ALA A 208 24.26 -34.00 -20.21
N SER A 209 25.35 -34.78 -20.18
CA SER A 209 25.97 -35.22 -18.92
C SER A 209 27.03 -34.26 -18.35
N SER A 210 27.79 -33.53 -19.19
CA SER A 210 28.92 -32.71 -18.70
C SER A 210 28.52 -31.45 -17.94
N GLY A 211 27.33 -30.89 -18.21
CA GLY A 211 26.80 -29.71 -17.51
C GLY A 211 26.29 -30.03 -16.10
N ALA A 212 25.55 -31.13 -15.95
CA ALA A 212 24.96 -31.56 -14.68
C ALA A 212 26.03 -32.02 -13.68
N GLU A 213 27.09 -32.69 -14.16
CA GLU A 213 28.23 -33.09 -13.32
C GLU A 213 29.03 -31.89 -12.81
N ALA A 214 29.23 -30.87 -13.65
CA ALA A 214 29.91 -29.64 -13.26
C ALA A 214 29.10 -28.81 -12.24
N GLU A 215 27.78 -28.81 -12.35
CA GLU A 215 26.89 -28.12 -11.40
C GLU A 215 26.82 -28.85 -10.05
N ALA A 216 26.74 -30.19 -10.07
CA ALA A 216 26.83 -31.01 -8.88
C ALA A 216 28.18 -30.84 -8.14
N ALA A 217 29.30 -30.78 -8.87
CA ALA A 217 30.62 -30.54 -8.29
C ALA A 217 30.74 -29.15 -7.63
N LYS A 218 30.16 -28.12 -8.26
CA LYS A 218 30.11 -26.76 -7.67
C LYS A 218 29.25 -26.71 -6.41
N LEU A 219 28.10 -27.37 -6.42
CA LEU A 219 27.22 -27.48 -5.24
C LEU A 219 27.93 -28.22 -4.09
N GLN A 220 28.64 -29.30 -4.38
CA GLN A 220 29.40 -30.05 -3.38
C GLN A 220 30.54 -29.21 -2.78
N ALA A 221 31.27 -28.47 -3.62
CA ALA A 221 32.32 -27.56 -3.15
C ALA A 221 31.75 -26.43 -2.27
N ALA A 222 30.62 -25.83 -2.70
CA ALA A 222 29.92 -24.82 -1.91
C ALA A 222 29.37 -25.38 -0.59
N TYR A 223 28.85 -26.60 -0.58
CA TYR A 223 28.40 -27.29 0.63
C TYR A 223 29.56 -27.54 1.59
N THR A 224 30.70 -27.97 1.08
CA THR A 224 31.91 -28.21 1.89
C THR A 224 32.40 -26.91 2.53
N ALA A 225 32.39 -25.80 1.79
CA ALA A 225 32.83 -24.49 2.26
C ALA A 225 31.82 -23.74 3.15
N LEU A 226 30.55 -24.15 3.17
CA LEU A 226 29.49 -23.50 3.93
C LEU A 226 29.67 -23.75 5.44
N ASP A 227 29.79 -22.67 6.22
CA ASP A 227 29.79 -22.68 7.68
C ASP A 227 28.58 -21.89 8.20
N CYS A 228 27.53 -22.61 8.57
CA CYS A 228 26.29 -22.05 9.10
C CYS A 228 26.46 -21.41 10.49
N ARG A 229 27.63 -21.49 11.14
CA ARG A 229 27.89 -20.69 12.36
C ARG A 229 28.17 -19.23 12.01
N LYS A 230 28.56 -18.92 10.78
CA LYS A 230 28.84 -17.57 10.29
C LYS A 230 27.59 -16.94 9.68
N GLU A 231 27.13 -15.83 10.26
CA GLU A 231 25.90 -15.14 9.85
C GLU A 231 25.89 -14.71 8.38
N GLY A 232 26.99 -14.12 7.90
CA GLY A 232 27.09 -13.70 6.50
C GLY A 232 27.07 -14.84 5.49
N GLN A 233 27.40 -16.07 5.89
CA GLN A 233 27.27 -17.26 5.05
C GLN A 233 25.86 -17.85 5.14
N ARG A 234 25.23 -17.86 6.32
CA ARG A 234 23.83 -18.25 6.49
C ARG A 234 22.89 -17.42 5.62
N ALA A 235 23.03 -16.10 5.66
CA ALA A 235 22.16 -15.18 4.94
C ALA A 235 22.25 -15.33 3.41
N LYS A 236 23.37 -15.86 2.90
CA LYS A 236 23.60 -16.10 1.47
C LYS A 236 23.30 -17.54 1.06
N ALA A 237 23.07 -18.44 2.01
CA ALA A 237 22.80 -19.85 1.72
C ALA A 237 21.48 -19.96 0.95
N GLY A 238 21.55 -20.45 -0.29
CA GLY A 238 20.39 -20.62 -1.15
C GLY A 238 19.78 -19.32 -1.71
N GLU A 239 20.50 -18.20 -1.59
CA GLU A 239 20.09 -16.92 -2.16
C GLU A 239 19.99 -17.03 -3.70
N GLY A 240 18.84 -16.66 -4.25
CA GLY A 240 18.60 -16.69 -5.70
C GLY A 240 18.28 -18.08 -6.29
N ALA A 241 18.23 -19.15 -5.49
CA ALA A 241 17.89 -20.48 -5.97
C ALA A 241 16.42 -20.55 -6.46
N LYS A 242 16.19 -21.13 -7.64
CA LYS A 242 14.83 -21.33 -8.14
C LYS A 242 14.16 -22.51 -7.41
N PRO A 243 12.82 -22.60 -7.42
CA PRO A 243 12.11 -23.73 -6.84
C PRO A 243 12.54 -25.08 -7.43
N THR A 244 12.92 -25.11 -8.71
CA THR A 244 13.33 -26.33 -9.43
C THR A 244 14.74 -26.80 -9.11
N ASP A 245 15.57 -25.94 -8.53
CA ASP A 245 17.01 -26.19 -8.42
C ASP A 245 17.33 -26.84 -7.07
N THR A 246 18.36 -27.68 -7.03
CA THR A 246 18.97 -28.11 -5.76
C THR A 246 19.67 -26.94 -5.11
N THR A 247 19.50 -26.76 -3.80
CA THR A 247 20.00 -25.58 -3.08
C THR A 247 20.67 -25.94 -1.76
N LEU A 248 21.49 -25.04 -1.25
CA LEU A 248 22.09 -25.14 0.07
C LEU A 248 21.30 -24.30 1.06
N ALA A 249 21.14 -24.79 2.28
CA ALA A 249 20.46 -24.06 3.33
C ALA A 249 21.12 -24.28 4.68
N CYS A 250 20.86 -23.37 5.61
CA CYS A 250 21.25 -23.48 7.01
C CYS A 250 20.00 -23.59 7.88
N GLY A 251 20.09 -24.40 8.93
CA GLY A 251 19.07 -24.54 9.97
C GLY A 251 19.68 -24.97 11.30
N THR A 252 18.86 -25.06 12.32
CA THR A 252 19.27 -25.56 13.65
C THR A 252 18.56 -26.87 13.95
N ASN A 253 19.30 -27.85 14.46
CA ASN A 253 18.69 -29.08 14.96
C ASN A 253 17.97 -28.88 16.30
N SER A 254 17.28 -29.91 16.78
CA SER A 254 16.57 -29.90 18.07
C SER A 254 17.48 -29.62 19.29
N GLY A 255 18.80 -29.74 19.14
CA GLY A 255 19.79 -29.40 20.17
C GLY A 255 20.37 -27.98 20.04
N GLY A 256 19.84 -27.14 19.15
CA GLY A 256 20.29 -25.77 18.93
C GLY A 256 21.62 -25.64 18.17
N GLN A 257 22.13 -26.73 17.58
CA GLN A 257 23.36 -26.71 16.79
C GLN A 257 23.06 -26.40 15.33
N TRP A 258 23.89 -25.54 14.73
CA TRP A 258 23.78 -25.20 13.32
C TRP A 258 24.12 -26.40 12.43
N GLN A 259 23.24 -26.71 11.49
CA GLN A 259 23.40 -27.71 10.44
C GLN A 259 23.36 -27.05 9.07
N LYS A 260 24.11 -27.62 8.14
CA LYS A 260 24.02 -27.28 6.71
C LYS A 260 23.34 -28.41 5.96
N TYR A 261 22.54 -28.06 4.98
CA TYR A 261 21.70 -28.97 4.23
C TYR A 261 21.97 -28.82 2.73
N VAL A 262 21.97 -29.95 2.03
CA VAL A 262 21.73 -30.00 0.59
C VAL A 262 20.28 -30.39 0.40
N LEU A 263 19.51 -29.51 -0.23
CA LEU A 263 18.08 -29.67 -0.44
C LEU A 263 17.78 -29.92 -1.91
N GLY A 264 16.86 -30.86 -2.15
CA GLY A 264 16.31 -31.10 -3.47
C GLY A 264 15.41 -29.98 -3.97
N PRO A 265 14.83 -30.13 -5.18
CA PRO A 265 13.81 -29.24 -5.69
C PRO A 265 12.61 -29.10 -4.74
N ALA A 266 11.91 -27.98 -4.81
CA ALA A 266 10.69 -27.75 -4.04
C ALA A 266 9.52 -28.58 -4.59
N GLU A 267 9.04 -29.52 -3.79
CA GLU A 267 7.97 -30.45 -4.17
C GLU A 267 6.59 -29.93 -3.74
N VAL A 268 6.55 -29.13 -2.67
CA VAL A 268 5.34 -28.44 -2.20
C VAL A 268 5.71 -26.99 -1.93
N ALA A 269 4.88 -26.05 -2.41
CA ALA A 269 5.10 -24.63 -2.23
C ALA A 269 4.13 -24.06 -1.18
N GLY A 270 4.45 -22.90 -0.60
CA GLY A 270 3.55 -22.20 0.32
C GLY A 270 2.18 -21.88 -0.25
N THR A 271 2.05 -21.74 -1.57
CA THR A 271 0.75 -21.58 -2.26
C THR A 271 -0.17 -22.79 -2.14
N ASP A 272 0.39 -23.96 -1.81
CA ASP A 272 -0.37 -25.18 -1.59
C ASP A 272 -0.93 -25.27 -0.15
N VAL A 273 -0.53 -24.36 0.77
CA VAL A 273 -1.03 -24.25 2.14
C VAL A 273 -2.31 -23.41 2.16
N LYS A 274 -3.38 -23.95 2.77
CA LYS A 274 -4.68 -23.30 2.91
C LYS A 274 -4.78 -22.47 4.19
N LYS A 275 -4.25 -22.98 5.29
CA LYS A 275 -4.33 -22.37 6.63
C LYS A 275 -3.18 -22.88 7.49
N ALA A 276 -2.67 -22.04 8.39
CA ALA A 276 -1.81 -22.46 9.47
C ALA A 276 -2.32 -21.91 10.83
N SER A 277 -2.06 -22.63 11.90
CA SER A 277 -2.48 -22.23 13.25
C SER A 277 -1.47 -22.66 14.31
N ALA A 278 -1.17 -21.75 15.22
CA ALA A 278 -0.41 -22.05 16.43
C ALA A 278 -1.32 -22.78 17.42
N VAL A 279 -0.92 -23.97 17.83
CA VAL A 279 -1.66 -24.85 18.75
C VAL A 279 -0.73 -25.25 19.88
N TYR A 280 -1.22 -25.19 21.11
CA TYR A 280 -0.49 -25.72 22.26
C TYR A 280 -0.77 -27.21 22.40
N ASP A 281 0.28 -28.04 22.46
CA ASP A 281 0.12 -29.49 22.64
C ASP A 281 -0.24 -29.82 24.09
N THR A 282 -1.54 -29.97 24.34
CA THR A 282 -2.07 -30.33 25.66
C THR A 282 -1.95 -31.82 25.98
N GLN A 283 -1.66 -32.68 24.99
CA GLN A 283 -1.58 -34.13 25.19
C GLN A 283 -0.17 -34.58 25.56
N SER A 284 0.84 -34.07 24.85
CA SER A 284 2.24 -34.43 25.10
C SER A 284 2.96 -33.45 26.04
N GLY A 285 2.40 -32.25 26.24
CA GLY A 285 3.07 -31.17 26.96
C GLY A 285 4.32 -30.64 26.23
N ALA A 286 4.51 -30.99 24.95
CA ALA A 286 5.70 -30.65 24.17
C ALA A 286 5.80 -29.15 23.80
N GLY A 287 4.86 -28.31 24.22
CA GLY A 287 4.87 -26.87 24.01
C GLY A 287 4.01 -26.41 22.83
N TRP A 288 4.37 -25.26 22.24
CA TRP A 288 3.66 -24.71 21.09
C TRP A 288 4.14 -25.36 19.79
N LYS A 289 3.18 -25.69 18.91
CA LYS A 289 3.45 -26.19 17.56
C LYS A 289 2.64 -25.43 16.51
N VAL A 290 3.09 -25.45 15.27
CA VAL A 290 2.35 -24.86 14.15
C VAL A 290 1.76 -25.98 13.31
N THR A 291 0.44 -26.07 13.30
CA THR A 291 -0.31 -26.99 12.43
C THR A 291 -0.68 -26.28 11.14
N MET A 292 -0.67 -26.99 10.02
CA MET A 292 -1.06 -26.45 8.73
C MET A 292 -1.95 -27.41 7.97
N ASP A 293 -2.92 -26.85 7.26
CA ASP A 293 -3.81 -27.56 6.36
C ASP A 293 -3.44 -27.24 4.92
N PHE A 294 -3.32 -28.25 4.08
CA PHE A 294 -3.07 -28.07 2.65
C PHE A 294 -4.39 -27.91 1.88
N THR A 295 -4.28 -27.31 0.70
CA THR A 295 -5.34 -27.35 -0.32
C THR A 295 -5.55 -28.79 -0.81
N SER A 296 -6.64 -29.06 -1.53
CA SER A 296 -6.90 -30.40 -2.09
C SER A 296 -5.81 -30.84 -3.08
N GLY A 297 -5.26 -29.90 -3.86
CA GLY A 297 -4.10 -30.14 -4.73
C GLY A 297 -2.81 -30.36 -3.93
N GLY A 298 -2.55 -29.50 -2.94
CA GLY A 298 -1.40 -29.59 -2.04
C GLY A 298 -1.33 -30.91 -1.29
N SER A 299 -2.46 -31.37 -0.75
CA SER A 299 -2.57 -32.64 0.00
C SER A 299 -2.13 -33.84 -0.84
N LYS A 300 -2.46 -33.87 -2.14
CA LYS A 300 -2.06 -34.95 -3.05
C LYS A 300 -0.55 -34.92 -3.33
N LYS A 301 0.01 -33.73 -3.55
CA LYS A 301 1.46 -33.56 -3.73
C LYS A 301 2.20 -34.00 -2.46
N PHE A 302 1.74 -33.55 -1.30
CA PHE A 302 2.30 -33.87 0.01
C PHE A 302 2.24 -35.37 0.32
N ALA A 303 1.10 -36.03 0.06
CA ALA A 303 0.97 -37.48 0.21
C ALA A 303 1.90 -38.27 -0.72
N SER A 304 2.04 -37.82 -1.97
CA SER A 304 2.92 -38.46 -2.97
C SER A 304 4.39 -38.38 -2.57
N ILE A 305 4.86 -37.20 -2.14
CA ILE A 305 6.27 -37.03 -1.76
C ILE A 305 6.58 -37.71 -0.44
N THR A 306 5.70 -37.62 0.56
CA THR A 306 5.91 -38.32 1.84
C THR A 306 5.95 -39.84 1.66
N GLY A 307 5.09 -40.40 0.80
CA GLY A 307 5.15 -41.82 0.45
C GLY A 307 6.41 -42.26 -0.29
N LYS A 308 7.10 -41.34 -0.99
CA LYS A 308 8.43 -41.61 -1.57
C LYS A 308 9.53 -41.53 -0.50
N LEU A 309 9.51 -40.48 0.31
CA LEU A 309 10.51 -40.24 1.36
C LEU A 309 10.50 -41.33 2.45
N ALA A 310 9.32 -41.84 2.81
CA ALA A 310 9.17 -42.92 3.78
C ALA A 310 9.92 -44.22 3.41
N LYS A 311 10.24 -44.42 2.13
CA LYS A 311 10.98 -45.60 1.64
C LYS A 311 12.49 -45.42 1.68
N ASN A 312 12.98 -44.21 1.90
CA ASN A 312 14.40 -43.90 1.89
C ASN A 312 15.02 -44.08 3.29
N GLN A 313 16.35 -44.19 3.33
CA GLN A 313 17.10 -44.17 4.58
C GLN A 313 17.49 -42.73 4.96
N GLU A 314 17.84 -42.52 6.23
CA GLU A 314 18.31 -41.21 6.71
C GLU A 314 19.61 -40.79 5.99
N PRO A 315 19.78 -39.50 5.63
CA PRO A 315 18.87 -38.36 5.84
C PRO A 315 17.82 -38.17 4.73
N GLN A 316 17.79 -39.01 3.70
CA GLN A 316 16.92 -38.88 2.53
C GLN A 316 15.43 -39.16 2.78
N ASN A 317 15.06 -39.54 3.99
CA ASN A 317 13.68 -39.64 4.47
C ASN A 317 13.22 -38.38 5.24
N GLN A 318 14.04 -37.34 5.33
CA GLN A 318 13.67 -36.06 5.94
C GLN A 318 13.04 -35.12 4.90
N PHE A 319 12.07 -34.32 5.37
CA PHE A 319 11.42 -33.30 4.53
C PHE A 319 11.58 -31.91 5.14
N ALA A 320 12.54 -31.14 4.62
CA ALA A 320 12.86 -29.82 5.15
C ALA A 320 11.77 -28.79 4.79
N ILE A 321 11.36 -28.04 5.80
CA ILE A 321 10.48 -26.88 5.74
C ILE A 321 11.36 -25.64 5.70
N VAL A 322 11.43 -25.01 4.53
CA VAL A 322 12.33 -23.89 4.26
C VAL A 322 11.52 -22.60 4.19
N LEU A 323 11.92 -21.60 4.97
CA LEU A 323 11.35 -20.26 4.94
C LEU A 323 12.44 -19.26 4.54
N ASP A 324 12.22 -18.56 3.43
CA ASP A 324 13.16 -17.55 2.89
C ASP A 324 14.60 -18.06 2.73
N GLY A 325 14.79 -19.36 2.46
CA GLY A 325 16.10 -20.00 2.25
C GLY A 325 16.73 -20.64 3.51
N SER A 326 16.15 -20.45 4.69
CA SER A 326 16.58 -21.11 5.93
C SER A 326 15.67 -22.28 6.29
N VAL A 327 16.26 -23.39 6.77
CA VAL A 327 15.51 -24.55 7.26
C VAL A 327 14.98 -24.24 8.67
N VAL A 328 13.65 -24.20 8.80
CA VAL A 328 12.97 -23.98 10.08
C VAL A 328 12.75 -25.29 10.82
N SER A 329 12.49 -26.37 10.08
CA SER A 329 12.26 -27.71 10.62
C SER A 329 12.53 -28.77 9.55
N ASP A 330 13.05 -29.93 9.95
CA ASP A 330 13.43 -31.05 9.09
C ASP A 330 12.89 -32.40 9.61
N PRO A 331 11.56 -32.55 9.72
CA PRO A 331 10.94 -33.76 10.23
C PRO A 331 11.25 -35.00 9.38
N ARG A 332 11.37 -36.15 10.05
CA ARG A 332 11.50 -37.45 9.40
C ARG A 332 10.14 -37.96 8.97
N VAL A 333 10.07 -38.53 7.78
CA VAL A 333 8.86 -39.14 7.23
C VAL A 333 8.98 -40.66 7.35
N SER A 334 8.11 -41.28 8.12
CA SER A 334 8.05 -42.74 8.30
C SER A 334 6.95 -43.42 7.48
N GLU A 335 5.91 -42.68 7.11
CA GLU A 335 4.77 -43.18 6.33
C GLU A 335 4.21 -42.10 5.40
N ALA A 336 3.36 -42.51 4.46
CA ALA A 336 2.69 -41.58 3.56
C ALA A 336 1.59 -40.80 4.30
N LEU A 337 1.72 -39.48 4.37
CA LEU A 337 0.76 -38.61 5.06
C LEU A 337 -0.37 -38.20 4.11
N THR A 338 -1.50 -38.92 4.19
CA THR A 338 -2.68 -38.69 3.34
C THR A 338 -3.73 -37.76 3.96
N GLY A 339 -3.58 -37.40 5.24
CA GLY A 339 -4.52 -36.57 6.01
C GLY A 339 -4.63 -35.11 5.56
N GLY A 340 -3.71 -34.64 4.71
CA GLY A 340 -3.75 -33.27 4.17
C GLY A 340 -3.34 -32.19 5.17
N ASN A 341 -2.83 -32.57 6.34
CA ASN A 341 -2.28 -31.69 7.36
C ASN A 341 -0.80 -31.99 7.63
N ALA A 342 -0.06 -30.99 8.08
CA ALA A 342 1.30 -31.13 8.58
C ALA A 342 1.49 -30.34 9.87
N GLU A 343 2.52 -30.70 10.63
CA GLU A 343 2.88 -30.04 11.87
C GLU A 343 4.37 -29.65 11.83
N ILE A 344 4.66 -28.41 12.22
CA ILE A 344 5.99 -27.93 12.54
C ILE A 344 6.12 -27.98 14.05
N SER A 345 6.93 -28.90 14.55
CA SER A 345 7.30 -29.00 15.96
C SER A 345 8.71 -28.44 16.19
N GLY A 346 8.93 -27.88 17.38
CA GLY A 346 10.15 -27.20 17.77
C GLY A 346 10.00 -26.58 19.16
N SER A 347 11.07 -25.99 19.69
CA SER A 347 11.04 -25.26 20.97
C SER A 347 10.49 -23.84 20.79
N PHE A 348 9.26 -23.71 20.27
CA PHE A 348 8.63 -22.41 20.03
C PHE A 348 7.98 -21.86 21.30
N ASP A 349 8.10 -20.55 21.50
CA ASP A 349 7.20 -19.83 22.41
C ASP A 349 5.84 -19.52 21.75
N GLN A 350 4.89 -19.00 22.54
CA GLN A 350 3.56 -18.66 22.03
C GLN A 350 3.59 -17.63 20.90
N THR A 351 4.49 -16.65 21.02
CA THR A 351 4.60 -15.51 20.10
C THR A 351 5.22 -15.97 18.80
N GLU A 352 6.33 -16.70 18.86
CA GLU A 352 7.01 -17.29 17.71
C GLU A 352 6.09 -18.22 16.92
N ALA A 353 5.34 -19.10 17.60
CA ALA A 353 4.40 -20.00 16.94
C ALA A 353 3.27 -19.23 16.24
N LYS A 354 2.71 -18.20 16.88
CA LYS A 354 1.67 -17.35 16.28
C LYS A 354 2.21 -16.55 15.08
N ASP A 355 3.40 -16.00 15.21
CA ASP A 355 4.05 -15.22 14.16
C ASP A 355 4.33 -16.08 12.94
N LEU A 356 4.89 -17.27 13.15
CA LEU A 356 5.10 -18.25 12.08
C LEU A 356 3.77 -18.68 11.45
N ALA A 357 2.75 -19.01 12.25
CA ALA A 357 1.44 -19.40 11.73
C ALA A 357 0.77 -18.30 10.89
N ASN A 358 0.87 -17.04 11.33
CA ASN A 358 0.36 -15.88 10.58
C ASN A 358 1.07 -15.76 9.24
N VAL A 359 2.41 -15.80 9.26
CA VAL A 359 3.24 -15.71 8.06
C VAL A 359 2.91 -16.83 7.05
N LEU A 360 2.70 -18.06 7.52
CA LEU A 360 2.35 -19.21 6.69
C LEU A 360 0.90 -19.19 6.17
N SER A 361 -0.04 -18.63 6.93
CA SER A 361 -1.48 -18.59 6.57
C SER A 361 -1.79 -17.62 5.43
N TYR A 362 -1.08 -16.50 5.37
CA TYR A 362 -1.40 -15.41 4.43
C TYR A 362 -0.60 -15.50 3.13
N GLY A 363 0.31 -16.47 3.01
CA GLY A 363 1.09 -16.74 1.80
C GLY A 363 2.32 -15.84 1.62
N ALA A 364 3.18 -16.21 0.67
CA ALA A 364 4.40 -15.47 0.35
C ALA A 364 4.10 -14.18 -0.45
N LEU A 365 4.86 -13.12 -0.20
CA LEU A 365 4.78 -11.90 -1.01
C LEU A 365 5.29 -12.19 -2.44
N PRO A 366 4.60 -11.69 -3.48
CA PRO A 366 5.01 -11.89 -4.88
C PRO A 366 6.30 -11.16 -5.24
N LEU A 367 6.67 -10.14 -4.44
CA LEU A 367 7.85 -9.32 -4.60
C LEU A 367 8.59 -9.27 -3.27
N SER A 368 9.91 -9.09 -3.33
CA SER A 368 10.70 -8.76 -2.14
C SER A 368 10.56 -7.27 -1.83
N PHE A 369 10.61 -6.90 -0.56
CA PHE A 369 10.51 -5.50 -0.15
C PHE A 369 11.69 -5.11 0.73
N ARG A 370 12.15 -3.87 0.58
CA ARG A 370 13.15 -3.25 1.47
C ARG A 370 12.51 -2.07 2.19
N GLU A 371 12.75 -1.96 3.49
CA GLU A 371 12.37 -0.77 4.25
C GLU A 371 13.17 0.46 3.76
N GLN A 372 12.46 1.49 3.28
CA GLN A 372 13.06 2.79 2.90
C GLN A 372 13.06 3.75 4.07
N SER A 373 11.93 3.89 4.77
CA SER A 373 11.80 4.82 5.88
C SER A 373 10.78 4.33 6.90
N VAL A 374 11.03 4.65 8.17
CA VAL A 374 10.11 4.38 9.29
C VAL A 374 9.93 5.68 10.05
N THR A 375 8.70 6.18 10.10
CA THR A 375 8.34 7.39 10.85
C THR A 375 7.38 7.01 11.95
N THR A 376 7.72 7.30 13.19
CA THR A 376 6.81 7.09 14.33
C THR A 376 6.39 8.44 14.87
N VAL A 377 5.07 8.65 14.96
CA VAL A 377 4.46 9.87 15.49
C VAL A 377 3.74 9.54 16.79
N THR A 378 3.98 10.33 17.83
CA THR A 378 3.29 10.16 19.11
C THR A 378 1.88 10.73 19.04
N ALA A 379 0.96 10.10 19.77
CA ALA A 379 -0.44 10.57 19.84
C ALA A 379 -0.58 11.97 20.43
N ALA A 380 0.28 12.32 21.40
CA ALA A 380 0.26 13.63 22.04
C ALA A 380 0.53 14.74 21.01
N LEU A 381 1.57 14.57 20.20
CA LEU A 381 1.94 15.55 19.17
C LEU A 381 0.84 15.69 18.11
N GLY A 382 0.26 14.58 17.67
CA GLY A 382 -0.83 14.59 16.69
C GLY A 382 -2.10 15.26 17.21
N GLY A 383 -2.48 14.97 18.46
CA GLY A 383 -3.64 15.58 19.11
C GLY A 383 -3.49 17.09 19.31
N GLU A 384 -2.32 17.54 19.76
CA GLU A 384 -2.02 18.97 19.91
C GLU A 384 -2.09 19.71 18.57
N GLN A 385 -1.52 19.13 17.51
CA GLN A 385 -1.57 19.71 16.17
C GLN A 385 -2.99 19.75 15.59
N LEU A 386 -3.80 18.70 15.80
CA LEU A 386 -5.22 18.71 15.42
C LEU A 386 -5.96 19.84 16.13
N HIS A 387 -5.78 19.96 17.43
CA HIS A 387 -6.44 20.98 18.23
C HIS A 387 -6.04 22.40 17.78
N ALA A 388 -4.75 22.64 17.54
CA ALA A 388 -4.26 23.90 17.00
C ALA A 388 -4.83 24.20 15.60
N GLY A 389 -4.90 23.19 14.73
CA GLY A 389 -5.51 23.30 13.40
C GLY A 389 -7.00 23.64 13.45
N LEU A 390 -7.76 22.98 14.33
CA LEU A 390 -9.19 23.26 14.54
C LEU A 390 -9.42 24.67 15.11
N ILE A 391 -8.58 25.13 16.04
CA ILE A 391 -8.64 26.51 16.55
C ILE A 391 -8.37 27.51 15.42
N ALA A 392 -7.32 27.29 14.61
CA ALA A 392 -7.02 28.15 13.47
C ALA A 392 -8.17 28.18 12.45
N GLY A 393 -8.76 27.02 12.16
CA GLY A 393 -9.95 26.91 11.31
C GLY A 393 -11.17 27.64 11.87
N ALA A 394 -11.43 27.52 13.18
CA ALA A 394 -12.53 28.20 13.85
C ALA A 394 -12.36 29.72 13.84
N ILE A 395 -11.14 30.22 14.08
CA ILE A 395 -10.81 31.66 13.99
C ILE A 395 -11.01 32.13 12.54
N GLY A 396 -10.51 31.39 11.55
CA GLY A 396 -10.70 31.71 10.14
C GLY A 396 -12.18 31.79 9.75
N LEU A 397 -12.97 30.79 10.15
CA LEU A 397 -14.43 30.78 9.93
C LEU A 397 -15.11 31.95 10.63
N ALA A 398 -14.73 32.27 11.87
CA ALA A 398 -15.28 33.42 12.60
C ALA A 398 -14.99 34.74 11.87
N LEU A 399 -13.76 34.94 11.37
CA LEU A 399 -13.40 36.13 10.60
C LEU A 399 -14.21 36.25 9.30
N VAL A 400 -14.39 35.14 8.57
CA VAL A 400 -15.24 35.10 7.37
C VAL A 400 -16.69 35.45 7.72
N VAL A 401 -17.25 34.87 8.78
CA VAL A 401 -18.62 35.16 9.23
C VAL A 401 -18.77 36.63 9.64
N ILE A 402 -17.82 37.19 10.40
CA ILE A 402 -17.82 38.60 10.79
C ILE A 402 -17.80 39.50 9.55
N TYR A 403 -16.92 39.22 8.59
CA TYR A 403 -16.86 39.96 7.33
C TYR A 403 -18.21 39.90 6.58
N LEU A 404 -18.81 38.72 6.46
CA LEU A 404 -20.10 38.54 5.80
C LEU A 404 -21.21 39.32 6.51
N VAL A 405 -21.28 39.28 7.84
CA VAL A 405 -22.29 40.00 8.62
C VAL A 405 -22.12 41.51 8.48
N LEU A 406 -20.90 42.03 8.56
CA LEU A 406 -20.61 43.46 8.43
C LEU A 406 -20.91 43.99 7.03
N TYR A 407 -20.48 43.27 6.00
CA TYR A 407 -20.58 43.73 4.60
C TYR A 407 -21.92 43.39 3.94
N TYR A 408 -22.44 42.17 4.15
CA TYR A 408 -23.67 41.67 3.51
C TYR A 408 -24.92 41.73 4.41
N ARG A 409 -24.78 41.94 5.73
CA ARG A 409 -25.90 42.08 6.68
C ARG A 409 -26.92 40.95 6.57
N GLY A 410 -28.20 41.23 6.28
CA GLY A 410 -29.24 40.21 6.19
C GLY A 410 -28.98 39.10 5.14
N LEU A 411 -28.18 39.37 4.10
CA LEU A 411 -27.73 38.34 3.14
C LEU A 411 -26.72 37.36 3.76
N SER A 412 -26.00 37.76 4.83
CA SER A 412 -25.05 36.88 5.52
C SER A 412 -25.73 35.65 6.11
N LEU A 413 -27.00 35.74 6.51
CA LEU A 413 -27.76 34.58 7.00
C LEU A 413 -27.83 33.46 5.97
N ILE A 414 -27.92 33.81 4.67
CA ILE A 414 -27.93 32.84 3.58
C ILE A 414 -26.55 32.21 3.45
N ALA A 415 -25.49 33.02 3.44
CA ALA A 415 -24.12 32.51 3.34
C ALA A 415 -23.73 31.63 4.53
N ILE A 416 -24.09 32.02 5.76
CA ILE A 416 -23.84 31.23 6.97
C ILE A 416 -24.60 29.90 6.90
N ALA A 417 -25.87 29.91 6.49
CA ALA A 417 -26.62 28.67 6.30
C ALA A 417 -25.99 27.77 5.23
N SER A 418 -25.50 28.35 4.12
CA SER A 418 -24.80 27.59 3.08
C SER A 418 -23.48 27.01 3.57
N LEU A 419 -22.69 27.76 4.34
CA LEU A 419 -21.46 27.28 4.97
C LEU A 419 -21.73 26.13 5.94
N LEU A 420 -22.79 26.22 6.76
CA LEU A 420 -23.18 25.13 7.67
C LEU A 420 -23.60 23.87 6.93
N VAL A 421 -24.37 24.01 5.85
CA VAL A 421 -24.76 22.87 5.01
C VAL A 421 -23.54 22.24 4.34
N SER A 422 -22.61 23.06 3.83
CA SER A 422 -21.35 22.59 3.26
C SER A 422 -20.54 21.82 4.29
N ALA A 423 -20.33 22.39 5.49
CA ALA A 423 -19.61 21.75 6.58
C ALA A 423 -20.25 20.41 7.02
N ALA A 424 -21.58 20.36 7.14
CA ALA A 424 -22.31 19.14 7.49
C ALA A 424 -22.16 18.04 6.42
N LEU A 425 -22.25 18.41 5.14
CA LEU A 425 -22.05 17.48 4.02
C LEU A 425 -20.60 16.99 3.99
N THR A 426 -19.62 17.88 4.11
CA THR A 426 -18.19 17.52 4.15
C THR A 426 -17.91 16.56 5.30
N TYR A 427 -18.41 16.84 6.51
CA TYR A 427 -18.23 15.98 7.67
C TYR A 427 -18.85 14.59 7.48
N ALA A 428 -20.10 14.54 7.01
CA ALA A 428 -20.80 13.27 6.79
C ALA A 428 -20.10 12.42 5.73
N ILE A 429 -19.67 13.04 4.62
CA ILE A 429 -18.97 12.35 3.54
C ILE A 429 -17.60 11.87 4.02
N MET A 430 -16.79 12.69 4.68
CA MET A 430 -15.49 12.25 5.21
C MET A 430 -15.63 11.08 6.19
N THR A 431 -16.68 11.08 7.01
CA THR A 431 -16.96 9.98 7.94
C THR A 431 -17.33 8.70 7.21
N LEU A 432 -18.15 8.78 6.15
CA LEU A 432 -18.54 7.64 5.33
C LEU A 432 -17.44 7.10 4.41
N LEU A 433 -16.51 7.96 4.00
CA LEU A 433 -15.36 7.59 3.18
C LEU A 433 -14.31 6.77 3.97
N GLY A 434 -14.25 6.97 5.29
CA GLY A 434 -13.37 6.20 6.17
C GLY A 434 -13.48 4.68 6.01
N PRO A 435 -14.66 4.07 6.18
CA PRO A 435 -14.83 2.63 6.03
C PRO A 435 -14.88 2.14 4.57
N THR A 436 -15.27 2.98 3.61
CA THR A 436 -15.51 2.54 2.22
C THR A 436 -14.26 2.54 1.34
N ILE A 437 -13.41 3.56 1.48
CA ILE A 437 -12.18 3.72 0.69
C ILE A 437 -10.93 3.75 1.58
N HIS A 438 -11.06 3.39 2.86
CA HIS A 438 -10.01 3.46 3.87
C HIS A 438 -9.41 4.86 4.07
N PHE A 439 -10.11 5.92 3.65
CA PHE A 439 -9.61 7.28 3.77
C PHE A 439 -9.41 7.67 5.24
N ALA A 440 -8.20 8.11 5.58
CA ALA A 440 -7.89 8.62 6.90
C ALA A 440 -7.62 10.14 6.84
N LEU A 441 -8.33 10.89 7.67
CA LEU A 441 -8.17 12.33 7.79
C LEU A 441 -6.83 12.62 8.46
N ASN A 442 -5.85 13.09 7.70
CA ASN A 442 -4.54 13.51 8.20
C ASN A 442 -4.46 15.03 8.37
N LEU A 443 -3.35 15.54 8.91
CA LEU A 443 -3.20 16.98 9.15
C LEU A 443 -3.27 17.82 7.87
N PRO A 444 -2.62 17.46 6.75
CA PRO A 444 -2.81 18.17 5.49
C PRO A 444 -4.26 18.13 4.97
N ALA A 445 -4.99 17.03 5.12
CA ALA A 445 -6.41 16.95 4.77
C ALA A 445 -7.24 17.97 5.58
N VAL A 446 -6.97 18.12 6.88
CA VAL A 446 -7.59 19.16 7.71
C VAL A 446 -7.28 20.56 7.17
N CYS A 447 -6.03 20.84 6.79
CA CYS A 447 -5.68 22.12 6.16
C CYS A 447 -6.45 22.34 4.85
N GLY A 448 -6.64 21.29 4.04
CA GLY A 448 -7.44 21.34 2.81
C GLY A 448 -8.90 21.71 3.09
N ALA A 449 -9.49 21.13 4.15
CA ALA A 449 -10.84 21.46 4.59
C ALA A 449 -10.95 22.91 5.07
N ILE A 450 -9.94 23.43 5.78
CA ILE A 450 -9.89 24.83 6.23
C ILE A 450 -9.81 25.78 5.04
N VAL A 451 -8.93 25.52 4.06
CA VAL A 451 -8.82 26.32 2.82
C VAL A 451 -10.15 26.34 2.06
N ALA A 452 -10.87 25.21 2.04
CA ALA A 452 -12.16 25.12 1.38
C ALA A 452 -13.25 26.04 1.95
N ILE A 453 -13.15 26.43 3.23
CA ILE A 453 -14.07 27.42 3.83
C ILE A 453 -13.97 28.76 3.08
N GLY A 454 -12.76 29.16 2.70
CA GLY A 454 -12.54 30.38 1.92
C GLY A 454 -13.06 30.27 0.49
N ILE A 455 -12.76 29.15 -0.18
CA ILE A 455 -13.21 28.89 -1.56
C ILE A 455 -14.75 28.86 -1.63
N THR A 456 -15.41 28.16 -0.71
CA THR A 456 -16.88 28.11 -0.65
C THR A 456 -17.51 29.49 -0.39
N ALA A 457 -16.86 30.33 0.45
CA ALA A 457 -17.33 31.69 0.69
C ALA A 457 -17.26 32.57 -0.58
N ASP A 458 -16.23 32.40 -1.42
CA ASP A 458 -16.07 33.15 -2.67
C ASP A 458 -17.25 32.95 -3.62
N SER A 459 -17.72 31.70 -3.77
CA SER A 459 -18.87 31.38 -4.61
C SER A 459 -20.16 32.11 -4.21
N PHE A 460 -20.38 32.29 -2.90
CA PHE A 460 -21.54 33.04 -2.40
C PHE A 460 -21.37 34.54 -2.64
N ILE A 461 -20.16 35.07 -2.44
CA ILE A 461 -19.82 36.48 -2.67
C ILE A 461 -20.05 36.86 -4.14
N VAL A 462 -19.53 36.07 -5.08
CA VAL A 462 -19.73 36.28 -6.52
C VAL A 462 -21.21 36.32 -6.89
N PHE A 463 -22.02 35.42 -6.31
CA PHE A 463 -23.45 35.42 -6.56
C PHE A 463 -24.16 36.67 -5.99
N PHE A 464 -23.81 37.09 -4.78
CA PHE A 464 -24.41 38.24 -4.12
C PHE A 464 -24.02 39.56 -4.78
N GLU A 465 -22.76 39.76 -5.13
CA GLU A 465 -22.33 40.94 -5.87
C GLU A 465 -23.06 41.05 -7.20
N ARG A 466 -23.27 39.91 -7.90
CA ARG A 466 -24.02 39.95 -9.15
C ARG A 466 -25.48 40.34 -8.97
N ILE A 467 -26.10 39.91 -7.88
CA ILE A 467 -27.46 40.35 -7.53
C ILE A 467 -27.48 41.84 -7.19
N ARG A 468 -26.48 42.34 -6.45
CA ARG A 468 -26.35 43.76 -6.10
C ARG A 468 -26.17 44.63 -7.34
N ASP A 469 -25.37 44.22 -8.32
CA ASP A 469 -25.22 44.92 -9.60
C ASP A 469 -26.56 45.08 -10.34
N GLU A 470 -27.36 44.02 -10.41
CA GLU A 470 -28.67 44.07 -11.06
C GLU A 470 -29.63 45.05 -10.36
N ILE A 471 -29.52 45.18 -9.03
CA ILE A 471 -30.31 46.13 -8.23
C ILE A 471 -29.79 47.56 -8.40
N ARG A 472 -28.47 47.75 -8.53
CA ARG A 472 -27.86 49.05 -8.89
C ARG A 472 -28.35 49.55 -10.25
N GLU A 473 -28.62 48.64 -11.19
CA GLU A 473 -29.25 48.94 -12.48
C GLU A 473 -30.77 49.21 -12.37
N GLY A 474 -31.33 49.31 -11.17
CA GLY A 474 -32.72 49.69 -10.90
C GLY A 474 -33.74 48.55 -10.97
N ARG A 475 -33.28 47.29 -10.98
CA ARG A 475 -34.18 46.12 -11.03
C ARG A 475 -34.66 45.72 -9.64
N THR A 476 -35.89 45.21 -9.56
CA THR A 476 -36.41 44.61 -8.33
C THR A 476 -35.74 43.27 -8.04
N LEU A 477 -35.72 42.87 -6.77
CA LEU A 477 -34.93 41.72 -6.29
C LEU A 477 -35.23 40.39 -7.00
N ARG A 478 -36.50 40.10 -7.31
CA ARG A 478 -36.89 38.83 -7.95
C ARG A 478 -36.30 38.70 -9.38
N PRO A 479 -36.55 39.64 -10.32
CA PRO A 479 -35.87 39.64 -11.61
C PRO A 479 -34.35 39.74 -11.54
N ALA A 480 -33.80 40.42 -10.52
CA ALA A 480 -32.36 40.54 -10.31
C ALA A 480 -31.72 39.17 -10.05
N VAL A 481 -32.31 38.34 -9.18
CA VAL A 481 -31.82 36.98 -8.89
C VAL A 481 -31.82 36.09 -10.15
N GLU A 482 -32.88 36.15 -10.95
CA GLU A 482 -33.00 35.33 -12.17
C GLU A 482 -32.03 35.76 -13.28
N ARG A 483 -31.75 37.07 -13.41
CA ARG A 483 -30.77 37.60 -14.39
C ARG A 483 -29.32 37.49 -13.95
N ALA A 484 -29.06 37.62 -12.66
CA ALA A 484 -27.72 37.46 -12.10
C ALA A 484 -27.20 36.02 -12.27
N TRP A 485 -28.10 35.02 -12.13
CA TRP A 485 -27.72 33.62 -12.05
C TRP A 485 -26.92 33.09 -13.27
N PRO A 486 -27.31 33.31 -14.54
CA PRO A 486 -26.52 32.81 -15.67
C PRO A 486 -25.10 33.34 -15.74
N ARG A 487 -24.86 34.57 -15.24
CA ARG A 487 -23.53 35.20 -15.20
C ARG A 487 -22.75 34.68 -13.99
N ALA A 488 -23.36 34.69 -12.80
CA ALA A 488 -22.75 34.19 -11.57
C ALA A 488 -22.36 32.71 -11.68
N ARG A 489 -23.26 31.84 -12.16
CA ARG A 489 -22.99 30.40 -12.31
C ARG A 489 -21.80 30.11 -13.23
N ARG A 490 -21.56 30.96 -14.25
CA ARG A 490 -20.43 30.77 -15.18
C ARG A 490 -19.12 31.10 -14.47
N THR A 491 -19.09 32.19 -13.71
CA THR A 491 -17.90 32.58 -12.94
C THR A 491 -17.58 31.54 -11.85
N ILE A 492 -18.60 31.11 -11.10
CA ILE A 492 -18.45 30.10 -10.03
C ILE A 492 -17.92 28.79 -10.61
N LEU A 493 -18.56 28.24 -11.64
CA LEU A 493 -18.11 26.99 -12.25
C LEU A 493 -16.69 27.08 -12.84
N VAL A 494 -16.28 28.24 -13.36
CA VAL A 494 -14.91 28.42 -13.87
C VAL A 494 -13.91 28.50 -12.72
N SER A 495 -14.21 29.24 -11.65
CA SER A 495 -13.34 29.36 -10.47
C SER A 495 -13.15 28.00 -9.78
N ASP A 496 -14.25 27.29 -9.54
CA ASP A 496 -14.22 25.96 -8.90
C ASP A 496 -13.55 24.92 -9.79
N PHE A 497 -13.74 24.99 -11.11
CA PHE A 497 -13.06 24.08 -12.03
C PHE A 497 -11.54 24.27 -12.00
N VAL A 498 -11.04 25.51 -11.90
CA VAL A 498 -9.60 25.78 -11.74
C VAL A 498 -9.08 25.21 -10.43
N SER A 499 -9.82 25.41 -9.33
CA SER A 499 -9.46 24.87 -8.00
C SER A 499 -9.47 23.34 -8.00
N PHE A 500 -10.47 22.71 -8.62
CA PHE A 500 -10.57 21.27 -8.77
C PHE A 500 -9.46 20.70 -9.66
N LEU A 501 -9.11 21.38 -10.76
CA LEU A 501 -8.01 20.98 -11.64
C LEU A 501 -6.68 21.01 -10.86
N ALA A 502 -6.44 22.06 -10.08
CA ALA A 502 -5.26 22.13 -9.22
C ALA A 502 -5.24 20.98 -8.20
N ALA A 503 -6.37 20.66 -7.59
CA ALA A 503 -6.51 19.51 -6.70
C ALA A 503 -6.21 18.19 -7.42
N ALA A 504 -6.72 17.98 -8.63
CA ALA A 504 -6.51 16.76 -9.41
C ALA A 504 -5.04 16.60 -9.82
N VAL A 505 -4.38 17.68 -10.27
CA VAL A 505 -2.96 17.66 -10.60
C VAL A 505 -2.12 17.36 -9.35
N LEU A 506 -2.42 18.02 -8.22
CA LEU A 506 -1.75 17.72 -6.95
C LEU A 506 -1.97 16.27 -6.54
N PHE A 507 -3.18 15.73 -6.67
CA PHE A 507 -3.47 14.34 -6.31
C PHE A 507 -2.69 13.32 -7.14
N ILE A 508 -2.48 13.59 -8.44
CA ILE A 508 -1.74 12.71 -9.36
C ILE A 508 -0.23 12.81 -9.16
N VAL A 509 0.30 14.03 -8.98
CA VAL A 509 1.75 14.28 -8.92
C VAL A 509 2.33 14.05 -7.53
N THR A 510 1.52 14.25 -6.49
CA THR A 510 1.96 14.11 -5.10
C THR A 510 1.63 12.74 -4.54
N VAL A 511 2.23 12.43 -3.39
CA VAL A 511 2.21 11.10 -2.81
C VAL A 511 2.04 11.19 -1.30
N GLY A 512 1.30 10.24 -0.71
CA GLY A 512 1.15 10.11 0.74
C GLY A 512 0.32 11.25 1.33
N LYS A 513 0.85 11.96 2.33
CA LYS A 513 0.07 12.94 3.11
C LYS A 513 -0.51 14.08 2.28
N VAL A 514 0.21 14.53 1.25
CA VAL A 514 -0.20 15.63 0.37
C VAL A 514 -1.39 15.23 -0.53
N GLN A 515 -1.54 13.93 -0.85
CA GLN A 515 -2.73 13.44 -1.56
C GLN A 515 -3.98 13.62 -0.71
N GLY A 516 -3.89 13.49 0.61
CA GLY A 516 -5.01 13.76 1.53
C GLY A 516 -5.49 15.23 1.50
N PHE A 517 -4.55 16.18 1.42
CA PHE A 517 -4.86 17.60 1.19
C PHE A 517 -5.58 17.81 -0.14
N ALA A 518 -5.00 17.28 -1.23
CA ALA A 518 -5.54 17.43 -2.57
C ALA A 518 -6.93 16.79 -2.72
N PHE A 519 -7.11 15.59 -2.18
CA PHE A 519 -8.39 14.88 -2.16
C PHE A 519 -9.47 15.69 -1.42
N THR A 520 -9.13 16.21 -0.24
CA THR A 520 -10.06 17.01 0.56
C THR A 520 -10.48 18.27 -0.18
N LEU A 521 -9.51 19.02 -0.71
CA LEU A 521 -9.77 20.23 -1.47
C LEU A 521 -10.64 19.95 -2.71
N GLY A 522 -10.35 18.88 -3.45
CA GLY A 522 -11.14 18.47 -4.61
C GLY A 522 -12.58 18.10 -4.22
N LEU A 523 -12.76 17.29 -3.17
CA LEU A 523 -14.06 16.89 -2.66
C LEU A 523 -14.90 18.10 -2.23
N THR A 524 -14.32 19.01 -1.45
CA THR A 524 -15.03 20.21 -0.97
C THR A 524 -15.36 21.18 -2.10
N THR A 525 -14.53 21.26 -3.14
CA THR A 525 -14.81 22.09 -4.32
C THR A 525 -16.02 21.55 -5.09
N VAL A 526 -16.12 20.23 -5.24
CA VAL A 526 -17.31 19.61 -5.84
C VAL A 526 -18.56 19.86 -4.98
N LEU A 527 -18.41 19.75 -3.66
CA LEU A 527 -19.52 20.05 -2.73
C LEU A 527 -19.96 21.51 -2.80
N ASP A 528 -19.04 22.45 -2.99
CA ASP A 528 -19.39 23.87 -3.13
C ASP A 528 -20.35 24.09 -4.30
N VAL A 529 -20.02 23.55 -5.48
CA VAL A 529 -20.90 23.60 -6.65
C VAL A 529 -22.28 23.01 -6.33
N VAL A 530 -22.34 21.87 -5.64
CA VAL A 530 -23.60 21.24 -5.24
C VAL A 530 -24.40 22.16 -4.31
N VAL A 531 -23.76 22.75 -3.30
CA VAL A 531 -24.41 23.64 -2.32
C VAL A 531 -24.91 24.92 -3.00
N VAL A 532 -24.10 25.55 -3.86
CA VAL A 532 -24.50 26.78 -4.57
C VAL A 532 -25.76 26.54 -5.42
N PHE A 533 -25.81 25.43 -6.15
CA PHE A 533 -26.89 25.12 -7.09
C PHE A 533 -28.15 24.58 -6.41
N LEU A 534 -28.00 23.70 -5.42
CA LEU A 534 -29.14 23.03 -4.77
C LEU A 534 -29.64 23.72 -3.51
N PHE A 535 -28.80 24.55 -2.87
CA PHE A 535 -29.15 25.26 -1.63
C PHE A 535 -29.13 26.78 -1.80
N THR A 536 -27.99 27.40 -2.12
CA THR A 536 -27.84 28.86 -2.09
C THR A 536 -28.78 29.57 -3.06
N LYS A 537 -28.79 29.18 -4.35
CA LYS A 537 -29.67 29.80 -5.35
C LYS A 537 -31.17 29.58 -5.03
N PRO A 538 -31.63 28.34 -4.74
CA PRO A 538 -33.03 28.10 -4.38
C PRO A 538 -33.47 28.87 -3.13
N LEU A 539 -32.64 28.90 -2.09
CA LEU A 539 -32.90 29.63 -0.85
C LEU A 539 -33.04 31.13 -1.14
N MET A 540 -32.11 31.71 -1.91
CA MET A 540 -32.19 33.11 -2.33
C MET A 540 -33.44 33.41 -3.16
N THR A 541 -33.86 32.49 -4.04
CA THR A 541 -35.09 32.64 -4.83
C THR A 541 -36.35 32.69 -3.96
N ILE A 542 -36.36 31.96 -2.83
CA ILE A 542 -37.48 31.97 -1.87
C ILE A 542 -37.43 33.23 -0.99
N LEU A 543 -36.26 33.59 -0.47
CA LEU A 543 -36.10 34.77 0.38
C LEU A 543 -36.39 36.06 -0.38
N ALA A 544 -36.07 36.12 -1.68
CA ALA A 544 -36.46 37.22 -2.57
C ALA A 544 -37.98 37.43 -2.68
N ARG A 545 -38.80 36.49 -2.20
CA ARG A 545 -40.26 36.63 -2.14
C ARG A 545 -40.76 37.22 -0.83
N LYS A 546 -39.96 37.18 0.24
CA LYS A 546 -40.33 37.72 1.56
C LYS A 546 -40.25 39.25 1.54
N GLN A 547 -41.22 39.91 2.19
CA GLN A 547 -41.36 41.36 2.27
C GLN A 547 -40.08 42.06 2.77
N PHE A 548 -39.38 41.47 3.75
CA PHE A 548 -38.13 42.02 4.31
C PHE A 548 -37.02 42.24 3.26
N PHE A 549 -36.83 41.28 2.34
CA PHE A 549 -35.82 41.38 1.29
C PHE A 549 -36.38 42.08 0.04
N ALA A 550 -37.64 41.81 -0.31
CA ALA A 550 -38.29 42.37 -1.50
C ALA A 550 -38.43 43.90 -1.43
N ASN A 551 -38.66 44.46 -0.24
CA ASN A 551 -38.83 45.89 -0.03
C ASN A 551 -37.49 46.64 0.19
N GLY A 552 -36.36 45.94 0.14
CA GLY A 552 -35.03 46.55 0.24
C GLY A 552 -34.77 47.20 1.60
N HIS A 553 -35.11 46.52 2.71
CA HIS A 553 -34.85 47.05 4.05
C HIS A 553 -33.37 47.41 4.24
N SER A 554 -33.04 48.46 4.99
CA SER A 554 -31.66 48.97 5.16
C SER A 554 -30.68 47.92 5.73
N TRP A 555 -31.22 46.96 6.48
CA TRP A 555 -30.51 45.83 7.07
C TRP A 555 -30.49 44.56 6.19
N SER A 556 -31.24 44.54 5.09
CA SER A 556 -31.27 43.39 4.16
C SER A 556 -29.98 43.24 3.33
N GLY A 557 -29.14 44.28 3.27
CA GLY A 557 -27.97 44.33 2.38
C GLY A 557 -28.31 44.63 0.91
N LEU A 558 -29.61 44.78 0.60
CA LEU A 558 -30.15 44.93 -0.75
C LEU A 558 -30.94 46.24 -0.94
N ASP A 559 -30.74 47.22 -0.07
CA ASP A 559 -31.40 48.54 -0.14
C ASP A 559 -30.95 49.30 -1.42
N PRO A 560 -31.86 49.54 -2.39
CA PRO A 560 -31.53 50.20 -3.64
C PRO A 560 -30.92 51.60 -3.44
N LYS A 561 -31.34 52.34 -2.39
CA LYS A 561 -30.82 53.68 -2.11
C LYS A 561 -29.37 53.65 -1.65
N ARG A 562 -29.02 52.68 -0.78
CA ARG A 562 -27.64 52.48 -0.30
C ARG A 562 -26.72 51.87 -1.35
N LEU A 563 -27.28 51.15 -2.32
CA LEU A 563 -26.54 50.57 -3.43
C LEU A 563 -26.26 51.58 -4.55
N GLY A 564 -26.90 52.76 -4.53
CA GLY A 564 -26.73 53.79 -5.57
C GLY A 564 -27.57 53.52 -6.82
N ALA A 565 -28.73 52.86 -6.67
CA ALA A 565 -29.59 52.52 -7.80
C ALA A 565 -30.07 53.77 -8.54
N GLN A 566 -29.79 53.85 -9.84
CA GLN A 566 -30.32 54.94 -10.67
C GLN A 566 -31.83 54.74 -10.87
N PRO A 567 -32.66 55.79 -10.71
CA PRO A 567 -34.09 55.69 -11.02
C PRO A 567 -34.26 55.21 -12.46
N PRO A 568 -35.21 54.29 -12.74
CA PRO A 568 -35.44 53.86 -14.11
C PRO A 568 -35.77 55.09 -14.96
N LEU A 569 -34.99 55.33 -16.02
CA LEU A 569 -35.28 56.34 -17.03
C LEU A 569 -36.71 56.10 -17.50
N ARG A 570 -37.62 56.99 -17.10
CA ARG A 570 -39.04 56.94 -17.43
C ARG A 570 -39.12 57.02 -18.95
N ARG A 571 -39.26 55.89 -19.64
CA ARG A 571 -39.59 55.86 -21.07
C ARG A 571 -40.92 56.57 -21.20
N THR A 572 -40.88 57.83 -21.61
CA THR A 572 -42.05 58.59 -22.02
C THR A 572 -42.75 57.77 -23.08
N ARG A 573 -44.02 57.44 -22.82
CA ARG A 573 -44.89 56.73 -23.74
C ARG A 573 -44.95 57.57 -25.01
N ARG A 574 -44.30 57.14 -26.09
CA ARG A 574 -44.42 57.79 -27.40
C ARG A 574 -45.91 57.74 -27.77
N PRO A 575 -46.59 58.87 -27.99
CA PRO A 575 -47.99 58.83 -28.39
C PRO A 575 -48.09 58.11 -29.73
N SER A 576 -49.00 57.14 -29.82
CA SER A 576 -49.31 56.44 -31.05
C SER A 576 -49.84 57.45 -32.07
N ALA A 577 -49.17 57.60 -33.20
CA ALA A 577 -49.72 58.36 -34.32
C ALA A 577 -50.97 57.64 -34.87
N PRO A 578 -52.07 58.35 -35.18
CA PRO A 578 -53.22 57.75 -35.83
C PRO A 578 -52.85 57.35 -37.26
N ALA A 579 -53.27 56.16 -37.67
CA ALA A 579 -53.14 55.68 -39.04
C ALA A 579 -54.29 56.24 -39.88
N ASP A 580 -53.97 56.94 -40.97
CA ASP A 580 -54.95 57.38 -41.97
C ASP A 580 -55.65 56.16 -42.61
N PRO A 581 -56.98 56.19 -42.79
CA PRO A 581 -57.68 55.20 -43.57
C PRO A 581 -57.45 55.49 -45.06
N LYS A 582 -56.90 54.50 -45.80
CA LYS A 582 -56.94 54.51 -47.26
C LYS A 582 -58.39 54.34 -47.72
N GLU A 583 -58.93 55.35 -48.39
CA GLU A 583 -60.11 55.22 -49.25
C GLU A 583 -59.80 54.42 -50.52
N ALA A 584 -60.91 53.96 -51.13
CA ALA A 584 -61.09 52.88 -52.09
C ALA A 584 -60.40 53.03 -53.46
#